data_AF-A0A7U4LFG9-F1
#
_entry.id   AF-A0A7U4LFG9-F1
#
_cell.length_a   1.000
_cell.length_b   1.000
_cell.length_c   1.000
_cell.angle_alpha   90.00
_cell.angle_beta   90.00
_cell.angle_gamma   90.00
#
_symmetry.space_group_name_H-M   'P 1'
#
loop_
_entity.id
_entity.type
_entity.pdbx_description
1 polymer ?
#
loop_
_entity_poly.entity_id
_entity_poly.type
_entity_poly.pdbx_seq_one_letter_code
_entity_poly.pdbx_strand_id
1 'polypeptide(L)' 'MIADCGWQLRAGGMGRPFALDYGAVLAVAEARGADKALIADVLPIVERAVIANLAGEGEGDGE' A
#
# COMPACT_ATOMS: atom_id res chain seq x y z
N MET A 1 -2.14 4.99 -11.41
CA MET A 1 -3.04 4.01 -10.78
C MET A 1 -2.18 2.84 -10.31
N ILE A 2 -1.98 2.70 -9.00
CA ILE A 2 -1.22 1.57 -8.44
C ILE A 2 -2.22 0.40 -8.35
N ALA A 3 -2.45 -0.29 -9.47
CA ALA A 3 -3.51 -1.29 -9.59
C ALA A 3 -3.18 -2.64 -8.90
N ASP A 4 -1.93 -2.90 -8.54
CA ASP A 4 -1.49 -4.22 -8.07
C ASP A 4 -1.14 -4.31 -6.57
N CYS A 5 -1.09 -3.19 -5.83
CA CYS A 5 -0.73 -3.21 -4.40
C CYS A 5 -1.89 -3.60 -3.47
N GLY A 6 -3.09 -3.84 -4.00
CA GLY A 6 -4.29 -4.15 -3.21
C GLY A 6 -4.13 -5.38 -2.30
N TRP A 7 -3.31 -6.35 -2.72
CA TRP A 7 -3.05 -7.61 -2.00
C TRP A 7 -2.08 -7.43 -0.84
N GLN A 8 -1.37 -6.30 -0.79
CA GLN A 8 -0.43 -5.95 0.25
C GLN A 8 -1.10 -5.11 1.34
N LEU A 9 -2.33 -4.65 1.13
CA LEU A 9 -3.01 -3.82 2.12
C LEU A 9 -3.35 -4.61 3.37
N ARG A 10 -2.99 -4.05 4.52
CA ARG A 10 -3.47 -4.47 5.82
C ARG A 10 -4.69 -3.63 6.17
N ALA A 11 -5.82 -4.31 6.37
CA ALA A 11 -7.07 -3.68 6.80
C ALA A 11 -7.29 -3.90 8.31
N GLY A 12 -7.72 -2.85 9.00
CA GLY A 12 -8.03 -2.87 10.43
C GLY A 12 -9.52 -2.65 10.67
N GLY A 13 -10.04 -3.14 11.80
CA GLY A 13 -11.41 -2.91 12.26
C GLY A 13 -12.47 -2.96 11.14
N MET A 14 -12.99 -1.79 10.76
CA MET A 14 -14.05 -1.54 9.77
C MET A 14 -13.65 -1.80 8.29
N GLY A 15 -12.66 -2.67 8.03
CA GLY A 15 -12.17 -2.97 6.68
C GLY A 15 -11.33 -1.85 6.03
N ARG A 16 -10.92 -0.83 6.80
CA ARG A 16 -10.16 0.30 6.28
C ARG A 16 -8.67 -0.06 6.17
N PRO A 17 -8.02 0.20 5.02
CA PRO A 17 -6.58 0.00 4.89
C PRO A 17 -5.84 0.98 5.80
N PHE A 18 -4.87 0.47 6.57
CA PHE A 18 -4.05 1.29 7.49
C PHE A 18 -2.55 1.15 7.28
N ALA A 19 -2.12 0.14 6.52
CA ALA A 19 -0.72 -0.09 6.16
C ALA A 19 -0.62 -0.99 4.92
N LEU A 20 0.57 -1.04 4.33
CA LEU A 20 0.99 -2.07 3.39
C LEU A 20 1.82 -3.13 4.14
N ASP A 21 1.79 -4.36 3.65
CA ASP A 21 2.64 -5.44 4.12
C ASP A 21 4.03 -5.26 3.52
N TYR A 22 4.93 -4.74 4.35
CA TYR A 22 6.30 -4.43 3.96
C TYR A 22 7.04 -5.63 3.34
N GLY A 23 6.85 -6.84 3.90
CA GLY A 23 7.49 -8.05 3.40
C GLY A 23 6.95 -8.45 2.03
N ALA A 24 5.63 -8.37 1.83
CA ALA A 24 4.99 -8.64 0.55
C ALA A 24 5.39 -7.62 -0.53
N VAL A 25 5.55 -6.33 -0.16
CA VAL A 25 6.05 -5.30 -1.08
C VAL A 25 7.46 -5.60 -1.55
N LEU A 26 8.36 -5.94 -0.64
CA LEU A 26 9.74 -6.28 -1.00
C LEU A 26 9.85 -7.57 -1.83
N ALA A 27 9.01 -8.58 -1.53
CA ALA A 27 8.97 -9.81 -2.32
C ALA A 27 8.48 -9.56 -3.76
N VAL A 28 7.48 -8.69 -3.95
CA VAL A 28 7.03 -8.28 -5.29
C VAL A 28 8.09 -7.44 -6.01
N ALA A 29 8.76 -6.53 -5.30
CA ALA A 29 9.85 -5.75 -5.85
C ALA A 29 10.97 -6.66 -6.39
N GLU A 30 11.37 -7.66 -5.62
CA GLU A 30 12.34 -8.68 -6.03
C GLU A 30 11.86 -9.47 -7.25
N ALA A 31 10.62 -9.95 -7.26
CA ALA A 31 10.05 -10.69 -8.38
C ALA A 31 10.00 -9.86 -9.67
N ARG A 32 9.86 -8.53 -9.56
CA ARG A 32 9.86 -7.58 -10.68
C ARG A 32 11.26 -7.08 -11.07
N GLY A 33 12.32 -7.55 -10.40
CA GLY A 33 13.70 -7.10 -10.64
C GLY A 33 13.94 -5.64 -10.23
N ALA A 34 13.12 -5.10 -9.33
CA ALA A 34 13.31 -3.78 -8.76
C ALA A 34 14.36 -3.80 -7.64
N ASP A 35 14.99 -2.64 -7.41
CA ASP A 35 15.97 -2.48 -6.33
C ASP A 35 15.25 -2.47 -4.97
N LYS A 36 15.40 -3.57 -4.22
CA LYS A 36 14.83 -3.72 -2.87
C LYS A 36 15.33 -2.66 -1.88
N ALA A 37 16.57 -2.20 -1.99
CA ALA A 37 17.12 -1.20 -1.07
C ALA A 37 16.46 0.16 -1.32
N LEU A 38 16.33 0.54 -2.60
CA LEU A 38 15.60 1.75 -2.97
C LEU A 38 14.13 1.68 -2.55
N ILE A 39 13.45 0.55 -2.80
CA ILE A 39 12.06 0.36 -2.38
C ILE A 39 11.94 0.44 -0.85
N ALA A 40 12.85 -0.19 -0.10
CA ALA A 40 12.86 -0.16 1.35
C ALA A 40 12.97 1.27 1.91
N ASP A 41 13.76 2.13 1.27
CA ASP A 41 13.97 3.53 1.67
C ASP A 41 12.75 4.41 1.37
N VAL A 42 12.11 4.24 0.21
CA VAL A 42 11.01 5.12 -0.23
C VAL A 42 9.63 4.66 0.25
N LEU A 43 9.45 3.36 0.51
CA LEU A 43 8.16 2.77 0.85
C LEU A 43 7.48 3.42 2.06
N PRO A 44 8.15 3.77 3.18
CA PRO A 44 7.49 4.43 4.31
C PRO A 44 6.87 5.80 3.95
N ILE A 45 7.45 6.50 2.98
CA ILE A 45 6.94 7.80 2.51
C ILE A 45 5.75 7.57 1.57
N VAL A 46 5.89 6.62 0.64
CA VAL A 46 4.85 6.30 -0.35
C VAL A 46 3.63 5.66 0.31
N GLU A 47 3.81 4.76 1.28
CA GLU A 47 2.75 4.10 2.03
C GLU A 47 1.78 5.12 2.64
N ARG A 48 2.31 6.18 3.27
CA ARG A 48 1.47 7.25 3.84
C ARG A 48 0.58 7.90 2.79
N ALA A 49 1.11 8.19 1.61
CA ALA A 49 0.34 8.77 0.52
C ALA A 49 -0.71 7.79 -0.04
N VAL A 50 -0.35 6.50 -0.17
CA VAL A 50 -1.26 5.44 -0.63
C VAL A 50 -2.41 5.23 0.35
N ILE A 51 -2.12 5.11 1.64
CA ILE A 51 -3.15 4.93 2.68
C ILE A 51 -4.05 6.17 2.77
N ALA A 52 -3.50 7.39 2.70
CA ALA A 52 -4.30 8.61 2.70
C ALA A 52 -5.26 8.69 1.50
N ASN A 53 -4.81 8.25 0.32
CA ASN A 53 -5.65 8.20 -0.88
C ASN A 53 -6.77 7.17 -0.74
N LEU A 54 -6.44 5.94 -0.34
CA LEU A 54 -7.43 4.86 -0.14
C LEU A 54 -8.43 5.16 0.99
N ALA A 55 -8.00 5.88 2.04
CA ALA A 55 -8.89 6.31 3.11
C ALA A 55 -9.94 7.33 2.60
N GLY A 56 -9.53 8.25 1.73
CA GLY A 56 -10.41 9.24 1.10
C GLY A 56 -11.36 8.66 0.04
N GLU A 57 -10.97 7.57 -0.63
CA GLU A 57 -11.85 6.87 -1.59
C GLU A 57 -13.02 6.13 -0.91
N GLY A 58 -12.95 5.87 0.40
CA GLY A 58 -14.05 5.25 1.15
C GLY A 58 -15.04 6.24 1.79
N GLU A 59 -14.96 7.54 1.49
CA GLU A 59 -15.90 8.56 1.98
C GLU A 59 -16.99 8.90 0.94
N GLY A 60 -17.19 8.01 -0.06
CA GLY A 60 -18.09 8.20 -1.19
C GLY A 60 -19.21 7.15 -1.35
N ASP A 61 -19.59 6.43 -0.30
CA ASP A 61 -20.77 5.57 -0.27
C ASP A 61 -21.49 5.74 1.07
N GLY A 62 -22.25 6.83 1.15
CA GLY A 62 -22.98 7.17 2.37
C GLY A 62 -23.78 8.47 2.27
N GLU A 63 -24.34 8.80 1.10
CA GLU A 63 -25.51 9.68 0.91
C GLU A 63 -26.05 9.56 -0.52
#